data_AF-A0AAF0EBM8-F1
#
_entry.id   AF-A0AAF0EBM8-F1
#
_cell.length_a   1.000
_cell.length_b   1.000
_cell.length_c   1.000
_cell.angle_alpha   90.00
_cell.angle_beta   90.00
_cell.angle_gamma   90.00
#
_symmetry.space_group_name_H-M   'P 1'
#
loop_
_entity.id
_entity.type
_entity.pdbx_description
1 polymer ?
#
loop_
_entity_poly.entity_id
_entity_poly.type
_entity_poly.pdbx_seq_one_letter_code
_entity_poly.pdbx_strand_id
1 'polypeptide(L)'
;MALPPALQALSIGAPDALNTLELYVDYLCPFSAKQLLNFDRDAVPLLIGDEAPFTGQVRVVVRPVPQPWHASSTYLHETALAIARLAPSDRTLLANPSTNPFWQFSQVLMRESERWYEAPVRGKSGDQVRAELATLAVQVLSDEPRKAGKPSLLSLSEGMPLGQAVREWTRVSDDGNTGSRIVPDLKYCVKIGRQNAIHVTPTVLWNGVVEPSISSSFTQAQWTDFFQERVPHARM
;
A
#
# COMPACT_ATOMS: atom_id res chain seq x y z
N MET A 1 -3.69 2.58 -14.98
CA MET A 1 -5.09 2.52 -14.49
C MET A 1 -5.34 3.63 -13.48
N ALA A 2 -6.51 4.28 -13.53
CA ALA A 2 -6.78 5.45 -12.71
C ALA A 2 -7.02 5.10 -11.23
N LEU A 3 -6.60 6.01 -10.34
CA LEU A 3 -6.98 6.05 -8.92
C LEU A 3 -7.93 7.23 -8.71
N PRO A 4 -8.94 7.12 -7.84
CA PRO A 4 -9.74 8.28 -7.45
C PRO A 4 -8.86 9.30 -6.71
N PRO A 5 -9.23 10.59 -6.67
CA PRO A 5 -8.43 11.63 -6.03
C PRO A 5 -8.05 11.31 -4.58
N ALA A 6 -8.96 10.68 -3.83
CA ALA A 6 -8.74 10.36 -2.42
C ALA A 6 -7.80 9.17 -2.17
N LEU A 7 -7.42 8.42 -3.21
CA LEU A 7 -6.57 7.23 -3.09
C LEU A 7 -5.27 7.36 -3.87
N GLN A 8 -4.83 8.58 -4.20
CA GLN A 8 -3.55 8.79 -4.91
C GLN A 8 -2.35 8.25 -4.12
N ALA A 9 -2.44 8.19 -2.78
CA ALA A 9 -1.38 7.65 -1.93
C ALA A 9 -1.12 6.15 -2.14
N LEU A 10 -2.04 5.42 -2.80
CA LEU A 10 -1.82 4.03 -3.18
C LEU A 10 -0.76 3.87 -4.29
N SER A 11 -0.18 4.95 -4.79
CA SER A 11 0.81 4.91 -5.86
C SER A 11 2.10 5.68 -5.55
N ILE A 12 3.19 5.20 -6.17
CA ILE A 12 4.49 5.87 -6.27
C ILE A 12 4.88 6.00 -7.75
N GLY A 13 5.96 6.72 -8.05
CA GLY A 13 6.41 7.02 -9.40
C GLY A 13 5.68 8.22 -10.01
N ALA A 14 6.08 8.59 -11.22
CA ALA A 14 5.57 9.81 -11.86
C ALA A 14 4.04 9.73 -12.06
N PRO A 15 3.28 10.75 -11.63
CA PRO A 15 1.81 10.69 -11.68
C PRO A 15 1.22 10.68 -13.09
N ASP A 16 2.03 11.03 -14.09
CA ASP A 16 1.77 11.11 -15.53
C ASP A 16 2.57 10.07 -16.35
N ALA A 17 3.22 9.10 -15.68
CA ALA A 17 3.91 8.01 -16.36
C ALA A 17 2.97 7.27 -17.33
N LEU A 18 3.51 6.96 -18.53
CA LEU A 18 2.74 6.30 -19.59
C LEU A 18 2.35 4.86 -19.23
N ASN A 19 3.17 4.19 -18.41
CA ASN A 19 2.92 2.82 -17.99
C ASN A 19 2.45 2.76 -16.53
N THR A 20 1.58 1.80 -16.23
CA THR A 20 1.16 1.48 -14.87
C THR A 20 1.46 0.02 -14.54
N LEU A 21 2.19 -0.21 -13.45
CA LEU A 21 2.33 -1.50 -12.80
C LEU A 21 1.40 -1.53 -11.58
N GLU A 22 0.50 -2.50 -11.48
CA GLU A 22 -0.39 -2.66 -10.32
C GLU A 22 -0.06 -3.93 -9.55
N LEU A 23 0.20 -3.79 -8.25
CA LEU A 23 0.54 -4.87 -7.33
C LEU A 23 -0.68 -5.18 -6.45
N TYR A 24 -1.44 -6.23 -6.77
CA TYR A 24 -2.54 -6.68 -5.94
C TYR A 24 -2.02 -7.54 -4.80
N VAL A 25 -2.22 -7.08 -3.56
CA VAL A 25 -1.60 -7.67 -2.37
C VAL A 25 -2.60 -7.88 -1.24
N ASP A 26 -2.36 -8.92 -0.44
CA ASP A 26 -2.98 -9.07 0.88
C ASP A 26 -1.88 -8.94 1.95
N TYR A 27 -2.07 -8.05 2.93
CA TYR A 27 -1.13 -7.83 4.03
C TYR A 27 -0.89 -9.06 4.92
N LEU A 28 -1.74 -10.09 4.88
CA LEU A 28 -1.49 -11.35 5.59
C LEU A 28 -1.00 -12.50 4.69
N CYS A 29 -0.87 -12.27 3.38
CA CYS A 29 -0.29 -13.28 2.49
C CYS A 29 1.25 -13.22 2.55
N PRO A 30 1.94 -14.30 2.93
CA PRO A 30 3.41 -14.32 2.98
C PRO A 30 4.04 -14.10 1.59
N PHE A 31 3.39 -14.53 0.51
CA PHE A 31 3.86 -14.26 -0.85
C PHE A 31 3.68 -12.79 -1.26
N SER A 32 2.62 -12.12 -0.78
CA SER A 32 2.46 -10.67 -0.98
C SER A 32 3.50 -9.88 -0.19
N ALA A 33 3.79 -10.29 1.04
CA ALA A 33 4.89 -9.71 1.83
C ALA A 33 6.22 -9.86 1.09
N LYS A 34 6.53 -11.07 0.61
CA LYS A 34 7.73 -11.33 -0.21
C LYS A 34 7.78 -10.43 -1.44
N GLN A 35 6.68 -10.29 -2.18
CA GLN A 35 6.63 -9.47 -3.38
C GLN A 35 6.87 -8.00 -3.08
N LEU A 36 6.12 -7.39 -2.16
CA LEU A 36 6.18 -5.94 -1.95
C LEU A 36 7.53 -5.52 -1.33
N LEU A 37 8.08 -6.33 -0.42
CA LEU A 37 9.40 -6.09 0.17
C LEU A 37 10.53 -6.24 -0.85
N ASN A 38 10.49 -7.26 -1.71
CA ASN A 38 11.49 -7.41 -2.79
C ASN A 38 11.33 -6.31 -3.84
N PHE A 39 10.10 -5.93 -4.19
CA PHE A 39 9.84 -4.85 -5.15
C PHE A 39 10.45 -3.52 -4.67
N ASP A 40 10.26 -3.18 -3.40
CA ASP A 40 10.84 -1.98 -2.79
C ASP A 40 12.39 -2.02 -2.77
N ARG A 41 12.97 -3.20 -2.53
CA ARG A 41 14.43 -3.37 -2.56
C ARG A 41 15.01 -3.31 -3.97
N ASP A 42 14.38 -4.00 -4.91
CA ASP A 42 14.99 -4.35 -6.20
C ASP A 42 14.47 -3.51 -7.37
N ALA A 43 13.17 -3.19 -7.39
CA ALA A 43 12.52 -2.52 -8.50
C ALA A 43 12.40 -1.01 -8.30
N VAL A 44 12.09 -0.56 -7.08
CA VAL A 44 11.97 0.89 -6.78
C VAL A 44 13.23 1.67 -7.16
N PRO A 45 14.47 1.22 -6.86
CA PRO A 45 15.68 1.94 -7.28
C PRO A 45 15.87 2.02 -8.81
N LEU A 46 15.18 1.18 -9.58
CA LEU A 46 15.18 1.24 -11.04
C LEU A 46 14.21 2.29 -11.59
N LEU A 47 13.19 2.66 -10.81
CA LEU A 47 12.08 3.52 -11.21
C LEU A 47 12.14 4.93 -10.60
N ILE A 48 12.73 5.07 -9.42
CA ILE A 48 12.65 6.28 -8.60
C ILE A 48 14.03 6.59 -8.00
N GLY A 49 14.56 7.76 -8.35
CA GLY A 49 15.87 8.25 -7.92
C GLY A 49 16.55 9.04 -9.03
N ASP A 50 17.56 9.84 -8.70
CA ASP A 50 18.23 10.71 -9.68
C ASP A 50 18.89 9.92 -10.82
N GLU A 51 19.42 8.73 -10.50
CA GLU A 51 20.12 7.83 -11.44
C GLU A 51 19.26 6.61 -11.86
N ALA A 52 17.96 6.62 -11.58
CA ALA A 52 17.10 5.48 -11.89
C ALA A 52 16.87 5.37 -13.43
N PRO A 53 17.19 4.23 -14.07
CA PRO A 53 17.17 4.08 -15.54
C PRO A 53 15.78 4.22 -16.16
N PHE A 54 14.72 4.04 -15.38
CA PHE A 54 13.33 4.15 -15.85
C PHE A 54 12.54 5.28 -15.15
N THR A 55 13.25 6.30 -14.65
CA THR A 55 12.62 7.48 -14.04
C THR A 55 11.54 8.07 -14.93
N GLY A 56 10.36 8.31 -14.34
CA GLY A 56 9.22 8.91 -15.02
C GLY A 56 8.43 7.96 -15.93
N GLN A 57 8.91 6.73 -16.16
CA GLN A 57 8.31 5.87 -17.18
C GLN A 57 7.23 4.92 -16.66
N VAL A 58 7.25 4.61 -15.36
CA VAL A 58 6.31 3.68 -14.72
C VAL A 58 5.73 4.30 -13.45
N ARG A 59 4.40 4.28 -13.36
CA ARG A 59 3.66 4.50 -12.12
C ARG A 59 3.36 3.15 -11.48
N VAL A 60 3.67 3.00 -10.20
CA VAL A 60 3.38 1.76 -9.46
C VAL A 60 2.18 2.02 -8.55
N VAL A 61 1.19 1.14 -8.59
CA VAL A 61 -0.02 1.20 -7.75
C VAL A 61 -0.11 -0.06 -6.90
N VAL A 62 -0.17 0.08 -5.58
CA VAL A 62 -0.54 -1.03 -4.70
C VAL A 62 -2.05 -1.11 -4.62
N ARG A 63 -2.60 -2.31 -4.79
CA ARG A 63 -4.03 -2.62 -4.73
C ARG A 63 -4.30 -3.54 -3.54
N PRO A 64 -4.75 -2.99 -2.40
CA PRO A 64 -5.07 -3.80 -1.23
C PRO A 64 -6.31 -4.68 -1.51
N VAL A 65 -6.15 -6.00 -1.44
CA VAL A 65 -7.24 -6.98 -1.61
C VAL A 65 -7.19 -7.98 -0.45
N PRO A 66 -8.04 -7.84 0.57
CA PRO A 66 -8.12 -8.81 1.66
C PRO A 66 -8.63 -10.16 1.14
N GLN A 67 -7.94 -11.24 1.48
CA GLN A 67 -8.42 -12.59 1.22
C GLN A 67 -9.33 -13.05 2.36
N PRO A 68 -10.51 -13.62 2.05
CA PRO A 68 -11.52 -13.96 3.05
C PRO A 68 -11.09 -15.09 4.00
N TRP A 69 -10.07 -15.88 3.64
CA TRP A 69 -9.49 -16.91 4.49
C TRP A 69 -8.36 -16.39 5.40
N HIS A 70 -8.05 -15.11 5.36
CA HIS A 70 -7.20 -14.44 6.35
C HIS A 70 -8.08 -13.56 7.23
N ALA A 71 -8.67 -14.12 8.30
CA ALA A 71 -9.77 -13.48 9.01
C ALA A 71 -9.49 -12.05 9.51
N SER A 72 -8.27 -11.78 9.99
CA SER A 72 -7.84 -10.47 10.50
C SER A 72 -7.36 -9.50 9.41
N SER A 73 -7.23 -9.95 8.16
CA SER A 73 -6.65 -9.16 7.07
C SER A 73 -7.41 -7.85 6.86
N THR A 74 -8.74 -7.89 6.91
CA THR A 74 -9.61 -6.71 6.74
C THR A 74 -9.19 -5.54 7.63
N TYR A 75 -8.78 -5.79 8.89
CA TYR A 75 -8.34 -4.72 9.79
C TYR A 75 -7.07 -4.01 9.30
N LEU A 76 -6.11 -4.75 8.74
CA LEU A 76 -4.87 -4.21 8.19
C LEU A 76 -5.16 -3.36 6.95
N HIS A 77 -6.04 -3.85 6.06
CA HIS A 77 -6.46 -3.10 4.87
C HIS A 77 -7.23 -1.83 5.23
N GLU A 78 -8.14 -1.89 6.20
CA GLU A 78 -8.85 -0.70 6.72
C GLU A 78 -7.86 0.34 7.26
N THR A 79 -6.87 -0.06 8.06
CA THR A 79 -5.87 0.87 8.61
C THR A 79 -4.97 1.45 7.52
N ALA A 80 -4.50 0.64 6.57
CA ALA A 80 -3.69 1.12 5.46
C ALA A 80 -4.45 2.15 4.60
N LEU A 81 -5.72 1.89 4.30
CA LEU A 81 -6.57 2.82 3.55
C LEU A 81 -6.90 4.09 4.36
N ALA A 82 -7.05 4.00 5.68
CA ALA A 82 -7.19 5.17 6.53
C ALA A 82 -5.94 6.06 6.47
N ILE A 83 -4.74 5.47 6.44
CA ILE A 83 -3.48 6.19 6.24
C ILE A 83 -3.43 6.83 4.85
N ALA A 84 -3.87 6.13 3.80
CA ALA A 84 -3.97 6.71 2.46
C ALA A 84 -4.91 7.92 2.42
N ARG A 85 -6.01 7.92 3.18
CA ARG A 85 -6.94 9.06 3.32
C ARG A 85 -6.35 10.24 4.07
N LEU A 86 -5.47 9.97 5.03
CA LEU A 86 -4.80 10.98 5.84
C LEU A 86 -3.52 11.52 5.17
N ALA A 87 -3.06 10.89 4.09
CA ALA A 87 -1.85 11.26 3.37
C ALA A 87 -1.95 12.67 2.74
N PRO A 88 -0.81 13.36 2.54
CA PRO A 88 -0.79 14.65 1.85
C PRO A 88 -1.41 14.57 0.46
N SER A 89 -2.12 15.63 0.04
CA SER A 89 -2.67 15.71 -1.32
C SER A 89 -1.61 16.03 -2.39
N ASP A 90 -0.40 16.42 -1.97
CA ASP A 90 0.71 16.70 -2.89
C ASP A 90 1.21 15.41 -3.55
N ARG A 91 0.92 15.26 -4.84
CA ARG A 91 1.29 14.09 -5.64
C ARG A 91 2.81 13.93 -5.79
N THR A 92 3.58 14.99 -5.62
CA THR A 92 5.06 14.95 -5.66
C THR A 92 5.59 14.23 -4.42
N LEU A 93 5.01 14.51 -3.25
CA LEU A 93 5.34 13.78 -2.01
C LEU A 93 4.90 12.32 -2.08
N LEU A 94 3.75 12.05 -2.70
CA LEU A 94 3.27 10.67 -2.85
C LEU A 94 4.07 9.85 -3.88
N ALA A 95 4.65 10.50 -4.88
CA ALA A 95 5.44 9.84 -5.91
C ALA A 95 6.72 9.19 -5.37
N ASN A 96 7.28 9.71 -4.27
CA ASN A 96 8.47 9.13 -3.65
C ASN A 96 8.08 8.18 -2.49
N PRO A 97 8.54 6.92 -2.50
CA PRO A 97 8.20 5.95 -1.47
C PRO A 97 8.64 6.37 -0.07
N SER A 98 9.73 7.14 0.08
CA SER A 98 10.23 7.61 1.37
C SER A 98 9.37 8.68 2.02
N THR A 99 8.58 9.41 1.23
CA THR A 99 7.67 10.48 1.69
C THR A 99 6.20 10.07 1.61
N ASN A 100 5.89 8.92 0.98
CA ASN A 100 4.54 8.38 0.90
C ASN A 100 4.19 7.55 2.16
N PRO A 101 3.30 8.04 3.04
CA PRO A 101 2.99 7.36 4.31
C PRO A 101 2.26 6.02 4.10
N PHE A 102 1.45 5.88 3.05
CA PHE A 102 0.79 4.62 2.73
C PHE A 102 1.81 3.55 2.30
N TRP A 103 2.80 3.93 1.48
CA TRP A 103 3.87 3.02 1.06
C TRP A 103 4.69 2.56 2.27
N GLN A 104 5.16 3.50 3.10
CA GLN A 104 5.95 3.18 4.30
C GLN A 104 5.18 2.28 5.27
N PHE A 105 3.89 2.57 5.51
CA PHE A 105 3.09 1.72 6.38
C PHE A 105 2.83 0.34 5.79
N SER A 106 2.59 0.24 4.47
CA SER A 106 2.42 -1.04 3.78
C SER A 106 3.66 -1.93 3.94
N GLN A 107 4.87 -1.35 3.84
CA GLN A 107 6.12 -2.08 4.07
C GLN A 107 6.23 -2.62 5.49
N VAL A 108 5.76 -1.87 6.50
CA VAL A 108 5.76 -2.33 7.90
C VAL A 108 4.71 -3.42 8.11
N LEU A 109 3.50 -3.26 7.58
CA LEU A 109 2.47 -4.32 7.67
C LEU A 109 2.96 -5.65 7.10
N MET A 110 3.68 -5.62 5.97
CA MET A 110 4.27 -6.82 5.38
C MET A 110 5.36 -7.43 6.28
N ARG A 111 6.25 -6.60 6.83
CA ARG A 111 7.32 -7.06 7.75
C ARG A 111 6.78 -7.63 9.05
N GLU A 112 5.71 -7.06 9.58
CA GLU A 112 5.10 -7.50 10.84
C GLU A 112 3.90 -8.45 10.65
N SER A 113 3.66 -8.96 9.44
CA SER A 113 2.45 -9.73 9.11
C SER A 113 2.18 -10.91 10.06
N GLU A 114 3.22 -11.61 10.51
CA GLU A 114 3.12 -12.73 11.46
C GLU A 114 2.46 -12.35 12.79
N ARG A 115 2.64 -11.11 13.27
CA ARG A 115 1.99 -10.59 14.48
C ARG A 115 0.46 -10.58 14.36
N TRP A 116 -0.03 -10.52 13.14
CA TRP A 116 -1.43 -10.32 12.81
C TRP A 116 -2.11 -11.57 12.25
N TYR A 117 -1.36 -12.68 12.13
CA TYR A 117 -1.93 -13.98 11.77
C TYR A 117 -3.01 -14.41 12.77
N GLU A 118 -3.87 -15.33 12.34
CA GLU A 118 -5.05 -15.74 13.09
C GLU A 118 -4.68 -16.28 14.48
N ALA A 119 -3.61 -17.06 14.61
CA ALA A 119 -3.21 -17.64 15.88
C ALA A 119 -2.85 -16.60 16.95
N PRO A 120 -2.01 -15.57 16.69
CA PRO A 120 -1.76 -14.46 17.61
C PRO A 120 -2.97 -13.58 17.95
N VAL A 121 -3.92 -13.41 17.02
CA VAL A 121 -5.04 -12.46 17.20
C VAL A 121 -6.36 -13.11 17.60
N ARG A 122 -6.45 -14.45 17.66
CA ARG A 122 -7.70 -15.20 17.91
C ARG A 122 -8.49 -14.78 19.15
N GLY A 123 -7.80 -14.27 20.18
CA GLY A 123 -8.41 -13.85 21.44
C GLY A 123 -8.75 -12.35 21.51
N LYS A 124 -8.45 -11.60 20.44
CA LYS A 124 -8.63 -10.15 20.39
C LYS A 124 -9.96 -9.80 19.74
N SER A 125 -10.63 -8.78 20.27
CA SER A 125 -11.75 -8.15 19.56
C SER A 125 -11.22 -7.34 18.37
N GLY A 126 -12.07 -7.08 17.38
CA GLY A 126 -11.71 -6.23 16.24
C GLY A 126 -11.24 -4.83 16.68
N ASP A 127 -11.80 -4.28 17.75
CA ASP A 127 -11.39 -2.97 18.29
C ASP A 127 -10.01 -3.01 18.96
N GLN A 128 -9.66 -4.12 19.62
CA GLN A 128 -8.30 -4.31 20.15
C GLN A 128 -7.27 -4.38 19.01
N VAL A 129 -7.57 -5.11 17.93
CA VAL A 129 -6.69 -5.19 16.75
C VAL A 129 -6.53 -3.81 16.10
N ARG A 130 -7.64 -3.07 15.90
CA ARG A 130 -7.59 -1.70 15.34
C ARG A 130 -6.83 -0.72 16.23
N ALA A 131 -6.97 -0.83 17.55
CA ALA A 131 -6.23 0.02 18.48
C ALA A 131 -4.71 -0.24 18.37
N GLU A 132 -4.28 -1.51 18.33
CA GLU A 132 -2.86 -1.85 18.15
C GLU A 132 -2.33 -1.40 16.79
N LEU A 133 -3.11 -1.54 15.71
CA LEU A 133 -2.75 -1.04 14.38
C LEU A 133 -2.62 0.49 14.33
N ALA A 134 -3.50 1.22 15.03
CA ALA A 134 -3.38 2.67 15.17
C ALA A 134 -2.12 3.07 15.96
N THR A 135 -1.77 2.33 17.02
CA THR A 135 -0.50 2.51 17.73
C THR A 135 0.70 2.28 16.82
N LEU A 136 0.68 1.21 16.01
CA LEU A 136 1.73 0.94 15.02
C LEU A 136 1.87 2.08 14.00
N ALA A 137 0.75 2.64 13.53
CA ALA A 137 0.76 3.78 12.61
C ALA A 137 1.44 5.02 13.23
N VAL A 138 1.18 5.32 14.50
CA VAL A 138 1.86 6.42 15.23
C VAL A 138 3.35 6.16 15.34
N GLN A 139 3.73 4.94 15.72
CA GLN A 139 5.13 4.56 15.85
C GLN A 139 5.89 4.79 14.54
N VAL A 140 5.39 4.23 13.44
CA VAL A 140 6.07 4.20 12.14
C VAL A 140 6.05 5.55 11.43
N LEU A 141 4.93 6.28 11.49
CA LEU A 141 4.74 7.49 10.67
C LEU A 141 5.04 8.78 11.44
N SER A 142 5.25 8.71 12.76
CA SER A 142 5.55 9.88 13.59
C SER A 142 6.71 9.66 14.56
N ASP A 143 6.71 8.62 15.38
CA ASP A 143 7.73 8.50 16.45
C ASP A 143 9.11 8.11 15.92
N GLU A 144 9.18 7.10 15.04
CA GLU A 144 10.43 6.64 14.43
C GLU A 144 11.07 7.70 13.54
N PRO A 145 10.35 8.39 12.62
CA PRO A 145 10.89 9.51 11.87
C PRO A 145 11.46 10.60 12.79
N ARG A 146 10.71 10.99 13.83
CA ARG A 146 11.16 12.01 14.80
C ARG A 146 12.43 11.59 15.54
N LYS A 147 12.51 10.33 15.99
CA LYS A 147 13.73 9.78 16.62
C LYS A 147 14.93 9.77 15.67
N ALA A 148 14.70 9.58 14.38
CA ALA A 148 15.72 9.64 13.34
C ALA A 148 16.04 11.09 12.86
N GLY A 149 15.51 12.12 13.52
CA GLY A 149 15.72 13.53 13.14
C GLY A 149 15.00 13.94 11.84
N LYS A 150 14.02 13.14 11.39
CA LYS A 150 13.20 13.41 10.21
C LYS A 150 11.81 13.92 10.62
N PRO A 151 11.14 14.71 9.77
CA PRO A 151 9.75 15.10 10.02
C PRO A 151 8.83 13.86 10.01
N SER A 152 7.71 13.94 10.73
CA SER A 152 6.62 12.96 10.58
C SER A 152 6.15 12.90 9.13
N LEU A 153 5.82 11.71 8.64
CA LEU A 153 5.29 11.50 7.29
C LEU A 153 3.82 11.90 7.16
N LEU A 154 3.13 12.02 8.29
CA LEU A 154 1.77 12.55 8.38
C LEU A 154 1.74 13.74 9.35
N SER A 155 1.20 14.85 8.86
CA SER A 155 0.88 16.02 9.66
C SER A 155 -0.60 16.34 9.45
N LEU A 156 -1.38 16.36 10.52
CA LEU A 156 -2.83 16.55 10.48
C LEU A 156 -3.17 18.00 10.82
N SER A 157 -4.12 18.59 10.11
CA SER A 157 -4.35 20.04 10.06
C SER A 157 -4.98 20.69 11.31
N GLU A 158 -5.17 19.96 12.42
CA GLU A 158 -5.88 20.47 13.60
C GLU A 158 -5.25 20.03 14.95
N GLY A 159 -3.99 19.57 14.93
CA GLY A 159 -3.35 19.02 16.13
C GLY A 159 -3.95 17.71 16.64
N MET A 160 -4.93 17.14 15.91
CA MET A 160 -5.48 15.82 16.18
C MET A 160 -4.35 14.78 16.19
N PRO A 161 -4.22 13.96 17.26
CA PRO A 161 -3.24 12.89 17.28
C PRO A 161 -3.48 11.87 16.16
N LEU A 162 -2.42 11.43 15.48
CA LEU A 162 -2.54 10.47 14.37
C LEU A 162 -3.29 9.20 14.77
N GLY A 163 -3.02 8.67 15.96
CA GLY A 163 -3.72 7.48 16.47
C GLY A 163 -5.23 7.70 16.63
N GLN A 164 -5.66 8.91 17.01
CA GLN A 164 -7.08 9.27 17.07
C GLN A 164 -7.66 9.33 15.65
N ALA A 165 -6.99 10.01 14.72
CA ALA A 165 -7.47 10.14 13.34
C ALA A 165 -7.63 8.78 12.65
N VAL A 166 -6.68 7.87 12.81
CA VAL A 166 -6.77 6.50 12.28
C VAL A 166 -7.94 5.75 12.89
N ARG A 167 -8.18 5.89 14.21
CA ARG A 167 -9.32 5.29 14.89
C ARG A 167 -10.65 5.86 14.39
N GLU A 168 -10.75 7.15 14.13
CA GLU A 168 -11.97 7.77 13.58
C GLU A 168 -12.34 7.23 12.19
N TRP A 169 -11.34 6.86 11.38
CA TRP A 169 -11.58 6.21 10.08
C TRP A 169 -11.96 4.74 10.18
N THR A 170 -11.40 4.01 11.16
CA THR A 170 -11.48 2.55 11.24
C THR A 170 -12.49 2.05 12.29
N ARG A 171 -12.93 2.89 13.21
CA ARG A 171 -13.96 2.55 14.20
C ARG A 171 -15.26 2.19 13.49
N VAL A 172 -15.85 1.07 13.89
CA VAL A 172 -17.20 0.67 13.47
C VAL A 172 -18.20 1.56 14.22
N SER A 173 -19.18 2.11 13.50
CA SER A 173 -20.23 2.90 14.11
C SER A 173 -21.05 2.09 15.11
N ASP A 174 -21.58 2.76 16.13
CA ASP A 174 -22.50 2.13 17.08
C ASP A 174 -23.86 1.76 16.41
N ASP A 175 -24.12 2.32 15.23
CA ASP A 175 -25.29 2.04 14.40
C ASP A 175 -25.09 0.78 13.53
N GLY A 176 -25.49 -0.36 14.08
CA GLY A 176 -25.79 -1.61 13.36
C GLY A 176 -24.82 -1.96 12.21
N ASN A 177 -25.33 -1.94 10.97
CA ASN A 177 -24.64 -2.46 9.79
C ASN A 177 -23.88 -1.39 8.98
N THR A 178 -23.68 -0.19 9.52
CA THR A 178 -23.05 0.92 8.78
C THR A 178 -21.54 0.70 8.57
N GLY A 179 -20.88 -0.06 9.46
CA GLY A 179 -19.45 -0.37 9.36
C GLY A 179 -18.55 0.81 9.76
N SER A 180 -17.29 0.78 9.32
CA SER A 180 -16.33 1.86 9.55
C SER A 180 -16.35 2.90 8.41
N ARG A 181 -15.92 4.13 8.70
CA ARG A 181 -15.90 5.23 7.71
C ARG A 181 -15.02 4.91 6.48
N ILE A 182 -14.04 4.03 6.63
CA ILE A 182 -13.13 3.61 5.55
C ILE A 182 -13.70 2.51 4.64
N VAL A 183 -14.79 1.84 5.02
CA VAL A 183 -15.41 0.75 4.24
C VAL A 183 -15.66 1.10 2.76
N PRO A 184 -16.12 2.30 2.37
CA PRO A 184 -16.30 2.65 0.96
C PRO A 184 -15.01 2.51 0.12
N ASP A 185 -13.85 2.87 0.67
CA ASP A 185 -12.56 2.74 -0.03
C ASP A 185 -12.10 1.29 -0.11
N LEU A 186 -12.36 0.50 0.94
CA LEU A 186 -12.11 -0.95 0.90
C LEU A 186 -12.98 -1.61 -0.17
N LYS A 187 -14.27 -1.25 -0.22
CA LYS A 187 -15.19 -1.71 -1.27
C LYS A 187 -14.70 -1.32 -2.66
N TYR A 188 -14.16 -0.12 -2.85
CA TYR A 188 -13.56 0.28 -4.13
C TYR A 188 -12.39 -0.63 -4.53
N CYS A 189 -11.45 -0.91 -3.60
CA CYS A 189 -10.31 -1.77 -3.87
C CYS A 189 -10.73 -3.23 -4.18
N VAL A 190 -11.69 -3.77 -3.42
CA VAL A 190 -12.27 -5.09 -3.69
C VAL A 190 -13.01 -5.12 -5.03
N LYS A 191 -13.76 -4.05 -5.38
CA LYS A 191 -14.51 -3.96 -6.63
C LYS A 191 -13.58 -3.97 -7.85
N ILE A 192 -12.50 -3.19 -7.84
CA ILE A 192 -11.55 -3.17 -8.96
C ILE A 192 -10.78 -4.49 -9.07
N GLY A 193 -10.45 -5.14 -7.95
CA GLY A 193 -9.89 -6.50 -7.95
C GLY A 193 -10.84 -7.52 -8.59
N ARG A 194 -12.12 -7.52 -8.19
CA ARG A 194 -13.15 -8.39 -8.78
C ARG A 194 -13.36 -8.13 -10.28
N GLN A 195 -13.36 -6.86 -10.70
CA GLN A 195 -13.50 -6.51 -12.10
C GLN A 195 -12.35 -7.07 -12.96
N ASN A 196 -11.15 -7.18 -12.40
CA ASN A 196 -9.98 -7.78 -13.06
C ASN A 196 -9.79 -9.27 -12.74
N ALA A 197 -10.81 -9.93 -12.18
CA ALA A 197 -10.78 -11.35 -11.80
C ALA A 197 -9.60 -11.75 -10.89
N ILE A 198 -9.15 -10.83 -10.03
CA ILE A 198 -8.08 -11.11 -9.07
C ILE A 198 -8.58 -12.13 -8.04
N HIS A 199 -7.94 -13.30 -8.01
CA HIS A 199 -8.28 -14.38 -7.10
C HIS A 199 -7.17 -14.61 -6.06
N VAL A 200 -5.94 -14.84 -6.52
CA VAL A 200 -4.79 -15.07 -5.65
C VAL A 200 -3.98 -13.80 -5.44
N THR A 201 -3.36 -13.67 -4.27
CA THR A 201 -2.41 -12.60 -3.98
C THR A 201 -1.03 -13.20 -3.70
N PRO A 202 0.05 -12.62 -4.24
CA PRO A 202 0.05 -11.45 -5.10
C PRO A 202 -0.41 -11.74 -6.54
N THR A 203 -0.99 -10.74 -7.20
CA THR A 203 -1.21 -10.71 -8.66
C THR A 203 -0.69 -9.38 -9.19
N VAL A 204 -0.01 -9.38 -10.34
CA VAL A 204 0.53 -8.16 -10.95
C VAL A 204 -0.16 -7.89 -12.26
N LEU A 205 -0.54 -6.63 -12.50
CA LEU A 205 -1.02 -6.16 -13.78
C LEU A 205 -0.01 -5.18 -14.39
N TRP A 206 0.25 -5.31 -15.68
CA TRP A 206 0.93 -4.32 -16.50
C TRP A 206 -0.08 -3.66 -17.43
N ASN A 207 -0.22 -2.33 -17.34
CA ASN A 207 -1.15 -1.54 -18.14
C ASN A 207 -2.60 -2.08 -18.12
N GLY A 208 -3.02 -2.64 -16.98
CA GLY A 208 -4.37 -3.17 -16.76
C GLY A 208 -4.58 -4.62 -17.21
N VAL A 209 -3.54 -5.31 -17.69
CA VAL A 209 -3.59 -6.72 -18.07
C VAL A 209 -2.75 -7.54 -17.11
N VAL A 210 -3.25 -8.70 -16.67
CA VAL A 210 -2.51 -9.60 -15.77
C VAL A 210 -1.18 -9.99 -16.42
N GLU A 211 -0.08 -9.80 -15.69
CA GLU A 211 1.28 -10.12 -16.12
C GLU A 211 1.78 -11.36 -15.34
N PRO A 212 1.60 -12.57 -15.88
CA PRO A 212 1.88 -13.82 -15.17
C PRO A 212 3.37 -14.12 -15.03
N SER A 213 4.25 -13.44 -15.78
CA SER A 213 5.69 -13.66 -15.68
C SER A 213 6.28 -13.19 -14.34
N ILE A 214 5.63 -12.24 -13.67
CA ILE A 214 6.12 -11.64 -12.42
C ILE A 214 5.73 -12.51 -11.22
N SER A 215 6.73 -13.15 -10.62
CA SER A 215 6.57 -13.89 -9.36
C SER A 215 6.80 -13.00 -8.14
N SER A 216 6.45 -13.47 -6.94
CA SER A 216 6.79 -12.79 -5.68
C SER A 216 8.29 -12.75 -5.37
N SER A 217 9.10 -13.52 -6.11
CA SER A 217 10.54 -13.64 -5.93
C SER A 217 11.33 -12.98 -7.06
N PHE A 218 10.67 -12.12 -7.85
CA PHE A 218 11.29 -11.42 -8.98
C PHE A 218 12.52 -10.65 -8.51
N THR A 219 13.66 -10.94 -9.10
CA THR A 219 14.95 -10.34 -8.74
C THR A 219 15.14 -9.00 -9.43
N GLN A 220 16.13 -8.22 -8.98
CA GLN A 220 16.50 -6.97 -9.65
C GLN A 220 16.81 -7.16 -11.14
N ALA A 221 17.57 -8.20 -11.52
CA ALA A 221 17.87 -8.47 -12.93
C ALA A 221 16.61 -8.74 -13.76
N GLN A 222 15.66 -9.51 -13.21
CA GLN A 222 14.38 -9.77 -13.88
C GLN A 222 13.53 -8.50 -14.01
N TRP A 223 13.55 -7.61 -13.01
CA TRP A 223 12.91 -6.29 -13.12
C TRP A 223 13.56 -5.41 -14.18
N THR A 224 14.89 -5.40 -14.25
CA THR A 224 15.63 -4.69 -15.30
C THR A 224 15.22 -5.17 -16.68
N ASP A 225 15.28 -6.49 -16.93
CA ASP A 225 14.91 -7.08 -18.22
C ASP A 225 13.45 -6.76 -18.57
N PHE A 226 12.54 -6.91 -17.61
CA PHE A 226 11.12 -6.61 -17.78
C PHE A 226 10.89 -5.15 -18.18
N PHE A 227 11.51 -4.19 -17.48
CA PHE A 227 11.35 -2.78 -17.82
C PHE A 227 12.04 -2.42 -19.14
N GLN A 228 13.21 -2.98 -19.47
CA GLN A 228 13.86 -2.76 -20.77
C GLN A 228 12.98 -3.21 -21.95
N GLU A 229 12.32 -4.36 -21.82
CA GLU A 229 11.43 -4.89 -22.85
C GLU A 229 10.14 -4.07 -22.99
N ARG A 230 9.53 -3.68 -21.87
CA ARG A 230 8.18 -3.08 -21.83
C ARG A 230 8.16 -1.57 -21.89
N VAL A 231 9.27 -0.95 -21.54
CA VAL A 231 9.47 0.49 -21.55
C VAL A 231 10.57 0.80 -22.57
N PRO A 232 10.36 0.49 -23.87
CA PRO A 232 11.34 0.85 -24.87
C PRO A 232 11.47 2.37 -24.83
N HIS A 233 12.70 2.85 -24.62
CA HIS A 233 13.02 4.26 -24.75
C HIS A 233 12.29 4.75 -26.00
N ALA A 234 11.40 5.73 -25.83
CA ALA A 234 10.97 6.52 -26.97
C ALA A 234 12.29 6.94 -27.62
N ARG A 235 12.57 6.40 -28.82
CA ARG A 235 13.72 6.83 -29.60
C ARG A 235 13.58 8.35 -29.65
N MET A 236 14.49 9.05 -28.96
CA MET A 236 14.68 10.48 -29.19
C MET A 236 14.95 10.70 -30.67
#